data_AF-A0A8C4TDM3-F1
#
_entry.id   AF-A0A8C4TDM3-F1
#
_cell.length_a   1.000
_cell.length_b   1.000
_cell.length_c   1.000
_cell.angle_alpha   90.00
_cell.angle_beta   90.00
_cell.angle_gamma   90.00
#
_symmetry.space_group_name_H-M   'P 1'
#
loop_
_entity.id
_entity.type
_entity.pdbx_description
1 polymer ?
#
loop_
_entity_poly.entity_id
_entity_poly.type
_entity_poly.pdbx_seq_one_letter_code
_entity_poly.pdbx_strand_id
1 'polypeptide(L)'
;MGARWRLWMMMCPACGHTAFRTAWASIKVLNGTHFPPENNNMATDHQTPASKQQQPGTAAFKIIIFEQENFQGRCHELSATCPNLREAGIEKVGSILVHSGPWVGFEQPGCKGEQFVFEKGEYPRWDSWTNSRRNDTIAAFRPIKVDSQEHKIVLYENPNFAGKKIEIIDDDVPSFHAHGYQEKVSSVRVQSGTWVGYQYPGYRGYQYLFEKGEYKDSSEFGAQHPQIQSVRRIRDMQWHQRGAFHP
;
A
#
# COMPACT_ATOMS: atom_id res chain seq x y z
N MET A 1 26.37 -23.02 -12.98
CA MET A 1 25.76 -24.35 -13.13
C MET A 1 24.29 -24.15 -13.46
N GLY A 2 23.84 -24.69 -14.59
CA GLY A 2 22.59 -24.28 -15.24
C GLY A 2 21.33 -24.86 -14.58
N ALA A 3 20.28 -24.04 -14.54
CA ALA A 3 18.91 -24.49 -14.27
C ALA A 3 18.14 -24.50 -15.60
N ARG A 4 17.75 -25.69 -16.03
CA ARG A 4 16.78 -25.93 -17.11
C ARG A 4 15.39 -25.54 -16.60
N TRP A 5 14.68 -24.67 -17.32
CA TRP A 5 13.26 -24.42 -17.08
C TRP A 5 12.44 -25.01 -18.23
N ARG A 6 11.52 -25.92 -17.88
CA ARG A 6 10.57 -26.50 -18.82
C ARG A 6 9.53 -25.45 -19.17
N LEU A 7 9.40 -25.14 -20.45
CA LEU A 7 8.34 -24.32 -21.02
C LEU A 7 7.02 -25.11 -20.90
N TRP A 8 6.06 -24.63 -20.11
CA TRP A 8 4.68 -25.06 -20.23
C TRP A 8 3.95 -24.09 -21.16
N MET A 9 3.65 -24.56 -22.36
CA MET A 9 2.69 -23.90 -23.26
C MET A 9 1.28 -24.12 -22.71
N MET A 10 0.57 -23.06 -22.36
CA MET A 10 -0.90 -23.06 -22.33
C MET A 10 -1.39 -22.20 -23.49
N MET A 11 -2.08 -22.85 -24.44
CA MET A 11 -2.83 -22.18 -25.50
C MET A 11 -4.15 -21.64 -24.94
N CYS A 12 -4.46 -20.38 -25.21
CA CYS A 12 -5.77 -19.77 -24.98
C CYS A 12 -6.64 -19.97 -26.25
N PRO A 13 -7.78 -20.68 -26.20
CA PRO A 13 -8.50 -21.07 -27.41
C PRO A 13 -9.58 -20.07 -27.88
N ALA A 14 -9.37 -18.74 -27.79
CA ALA A 14 -10.44 -17.79 -28.14
C ALA A 14 -10.07 -16.46 -28.82
N CYS A 15 -8.80 -16.08 -28.99
CA CYS A 15 -8.49 -14.83 -29.70
C CYS A 15 -7.10 -14.84 -30.32
N GLY A 16 -7.03 -14.94 -31.66
CA GLY A 16 -5.78 -14.92 -32.44
C GLY A 16 -5.10 -13.55 -32.55
N HIS A 17 -4.99 -12.80 -31.45
CA HIS A 17 -4.22 -11.56 -31.39
C HIS A 17 -3.16 -11.64 -30.29
N THR A 18 -1.89 -11.64 -30.71
CA THR A 18 -0.73 -11.62 -29.81
C THR A 18 -0.45 -10.17 -29.40
N ALA A 19 -1.02 -9.73 -28.28
CA ALA A 19 -0.58 -8.50 -27.61
C ALA A 19 0.38 -8.88 -26.48
N PHE A 20 1.68 -8.77 -26.74
CA PHE A 20 2.69 -8.85 -25.69
C PHE A 20 2.66 -7.54 -24.89
N ARG A 21 2.02 -7.55 -23.71
CA ARG A 21 2.44 -6.67 -22.62
C ARG A 21 3.26 -7.50 -21.64
N THR A 22 4.56 -7.53 -21.86
CA THR A 22 5.50 -7.97 -20.83
C THR A 22 5.65 -6.85 -19.81
N ALA A 23 4.87 -6.87 -18.74
CA ALA A 23 5.22 -6.17 -17.51
C ALA A 23 6.19 -7.07 -16.75
N TRP A 24 7.48 -6.74 -16.78
CA TRP A 24 8.51 -7.45 -16.01
C TRP A 24 8.45 -6.94 -14.57
N ALA A 25 7.95 -7.75 -13.63
CA ALA A 25 8.20 -7.50 -12.21
C ALA A 25 9.72 -7.61 -11.97
N SER A 26 10.37 -6.52 -11.56
CA SER A 26 11.81 -6.46 -11.37
C SER A 26 12.12 -5.85 -10.00
N ILE A 27 12.54 -6.68 -9.05
CA ILE A 27 13.17 -6.22 -7.82
C ILE A 27 14.66 -6.05 -8.12
N LYS A 28 15.18 -4.83 -7.97
CA LYS A 28 16.60 -4.55 -8.19
C LYS A 28 17.22 -4.06 -6.90
N VAL A 29 18.23 -4.77 -6.42
CA VAL A 29 19.18 -4.25 -5.43
C VAL A 29 20.34 -3.68 -6.23
N LEU A 30 20.47 -2.35 -6.24
CA LEU A 30 21.44 -1.65 -7.09
C LEU A 30 22.45 -0.86 -6.25
N ASN A 31 23.72 -1.04 -6.60
CA ASN A 31 24.81 -0.11 -6.30
C ASN A 31 24.95 0.84 -7.53
N GLY A 32 25.21 2.16 -7.36
CA GLY A 32 25.26 3.18 -8.45
C GLY A 32 26.28 2.88 -9.57
N THR A 33 26.34 3.51 -10.76
CA THR A 33 26.01 4.87 -11.25
C THR A 33 25.83 4.93 -12.80
N HIS A 34 24.96 5.85 -13.29
CA HIS A 34 24.90 6.65 -14.56
C HIS A 34 25.30 6.12 -15.97
N PHE A 35 24.40 6.25 -16.98
CA PHE A 35 24.67 6.49 -18.43
C PHE A 35 23.45 7.16 -19.15
N PRO A 36 23.61 7.86 -20.31
CA PRO A 36 22.73 8.92 -20.84
C PRO A 36 21.68 8.48 -21.90
N PRO A 37 20.76 9.36 -22.38
CA PRO A 37 19.77 9.03 -23.41
C PRO A 37 19.95 9.80 -24.75
N GLU A 38 19.42 9.23 -25.84
CA GLU A 38 18.53 9.84 -26.86
C GLU A 38 18.52 8.99 -28.15
N ASN A 39 17.35 8.64 -28.71
CA ASN A 39 16.72 9.43 -29.77
C ASN A 39 15.35 8.88 -30.22
N ASN A 40 14.56 9.82 -30.76
CA ASN A 40 13.14 9.79 -31.13
C ASN A 40 12.75 8.86 -32.29
N ASN A 41 11.45 8.51 -32.35
CA ASN A 41 10.68 8.63 -33.60
C ASN A 41 9.17 8.76 -33.37
N MET A 42 8.59 9.75 -34.06
CA MET A 42 7.16 10.06 -34.16
C MET A 42 6.43 9.07 -35.07
N ALA A 43 5.15 8.79 -34.77
CA ALA A 43 4.15 8.46 -35.77
C ALA A 43 2.76 8.91 -35.27
N THR A 44 2.17 9.83 -36.03
CA THR A 44 0.76 10.23 -36.07
C THR A 44 -0.12 9.10 -36.59
N ASP A 45 -1.33 8.88 -36.04
CA ASP A 45 -2.57 9.22 -36.77
C ASP A 45 -3.90 8.90 -36.05
N HIS A 46 -4.86 9.76 -36.40
CA HIS A 46 -6.31 9.62 -36.50
C HIS A 46 -7.21 9.20 -35.32
N GLN A 47 -8.06 10.18 -34.97
CA GLN A 47 -9.25 10.13 -34.13
C GLN A 47 -10.38 9.29 -34.74
N THR A 48 -11.11 8.57 -33.89
CA THR A 48 -12.46 8.03 -34.14
C THR A 48 -13.29 8.31 -32.87
N PRO A 49 -14.60 8.64 -32.97
CA PRO A 49 -15.30 9.42 -31.95
C PRO A 49 -15.61 8.58 -30.70
N ALA A 50 -15.22 9.12 -29.54
CA ALA A 50 -15.42 8.51 -28.24
C ALA A 50 -16.92 8.41 -27.90
N SER A 51 -17.43 7.19 -27.82
CA SER A 51 -18.57 6.84 -26.98
C SER A 51 -18.32 7.39 -25.57
N LYS A 52 -19.26 8.19 -25.04
CA LYS A 52 -19.25 8.69 -23.66
C LYS A 52 -19.16 7.50 -22.69
N GLN A 53 -17.93 7.12 -22.35
CA GLN A 53 -17.66 6.28 -21.19
C GLN A 53 -18.01 7.13 -19.98
N GLN A 54 -19.11 6.75 -19.34
CA GLN A 54 -19.48 7.22 -18.02
C GLN A 54 -18.26 7.05 -17.12
N GLN A 55 -17.70 8.16 -16.64
CA GLN A 55 -16.66 8.14 -15.62
C GLN A 55 -17.20 7.32 -14.45
N PRO A 56 -16.50 6.28 -13.98
CA PRO A 56 -16.88 5.61 -12.75
C PRO A 56 -16.81 6.67 -11.65
N GLY A 57 -17.97 7.01 -11.08
CA GLY A 57 -18.05 7.94 -9.98
C GLY A 57 -17.09 7.48 -8.89
N THR A 58 -16.27 8.39 -8.38
CA THR A 58 -15.41 8.13 -7.23
C THR A 58 -16.28 7.52 -6.13
N ALA A 59 -16.11 6.23 -5.85
CA ALA A 59 -16.89 5.55 -4.84
C ALA A 59 -16.69 6.28 -3.51
N ALA A 60 -17.78 6.71 -2.87
CA ALA A 60 -17.69 7.41 -1.61
C ALA A 60 -17.06 6.50 -0.54
N PHE A 61 -16.04 7.01 0.16
CA PHE A 61 -15.44 6.33 1.30
C PHE A 61 -16.48 6.16 2.41
N LYS A 62 -16.46 5.00 3.08
CA LYS A 62 -17.40 4.67 4.16
C LYS A 62 -16.78 3.64 5.11
N ILE A 63 -16.65 4.04 6.37
CA ILE A 63 -16.24 3.19 7.49
C ILE A 63 -17.25 3.36 8.62
N ILE A 64 -17.64 2.24 9.25
CA ILE A 64 -18.53 2.22 10.40
C ILE A 64 -17.74 1.74 11.61
N ILE A 65 -17.79 2.51 12.68
CA ILE A 65 -17.11 2.27 13.94
C ILE A 65 -18.16 1.91 14.98
N PHE A 66 -17.94 0.81 15.71
CA PHE A 66 -18.81 0.35 16.79
C PHE A 66 -18.07 0.47 18.12
N GLU A 67 -18.78 0.87 19.18
CA GLU A 67 -18.17 1.02 20.52
C GLU A 67 -17.84 -0.31 21.20
N GLN A 68 -18.49 -1.40 20.80
CA GLN A 68 -18.25 -2.75 21.32
C GLN A 68 -17.68 -3.66 20.24
N GLU A 69 -17.11 -4.78 20.68
CA GLU A 69 -16.65 -5.85 19.81
C GLU A 69 -17.83 -6.50 19.05
N ASN A 70 -17.53 -7.20 17.96
CA ASN A 70 -18.50 -7.96 17.16
C ASN A 70 -19.68 -7.12 16.64
N PHE A 71 -19.41 -5.87 16.27
CA PHE A 71 -20.34 -4.94 15.64
C PHE A 71 -21.57 -4.62 16.50
N GLN A 72 -21.36 -4.46 17.81
CA GLN A 72 -22.41 -4.18 18.79
C GLN A 72 -22.29 -2.77 19.39
N GLY A 73 -23.34 -2.34 20.11
CA GLY A 73 -23.39 -1.05 20.79
C GLY A 73 -23.71 0.11 19.84
N ARG A 74 -23.38 1.34 20.25
CA ARG A 74 -23.53 2.51 19.39
C ARG A 74 -22.57 2.41 18.21
N CYS A 75 -23.02 2.92 17.06
CA CYS A 75 -22.20 2.97 15.85
C CYS A 75 -22.16 4.36 15.25
N HIS A 76 -21.05 4.67 14.58
CA HIS A 76 -20.79 5.94 13.94
C HIS A 76 -20.26 5.69 12.54
N GLU A 77 -20.82 6.40 11.56
CA GLU A 77 -20.36 6.34 10.17
C GLU A 77 -19.45 7.54 9.86
N LEU A 78 -18.29 7.26 9.28
CA LEU A 78 -17.39 8.27 8.73
C LEU A 78 -17.27 8.10 7.21
N SER A 79 -17.34 9.21 6.49
CA SER A 79 -17.15 9.29 5.04
C SER A 79 -15.98 10.20 4.63
N ALA A 80 -15.36 10.87 5.60
CA ALA A 80 -14.23 11.75 5.42
C ALA A 80 -13.24 11.62 6.59
N THR A 81 -12.13 12.35 6.52
CA THR A 81 -11.14 12.45 7.60
C THR A 81 -11.79 12.90 8.91
N CYS A 82 -11.48 12.18 9.98
CA CYS A 82 -11.83 12.54 11.35
C CYS A 82 -10.52 12.65 12.15
N PRO A 83 -9.99 13.86 12.40
CA PRO A 83 -8.71 14.03 13.08
C PRO A 83 -8.80 13.78 14.59
N ASN A 84 -10.01 13.72 15.17
CA ASN A 84 -10.23 13.45 16.58
C ASN A 84 -11.59 12.75 16.78
N LEU A 85 -11.56 11.46 17.10
CA LEU A 85 -12.75 10.65 17.33
C LEU A 85 -13.62 11.16 18.50
N ARG A 86 -12.98 11.72 19.55
CA ARG A 86 -13.70 12.22 20.72
C ARG A 86 -14.59 13.41 20.37
N GLU A 87 -14.13 14.29 19.46
CA GLU A 87 -14.93 15.41 18.96
C GLU A 87 -16.13 14.94 18.12
N ALA A 88 -16.04 13.76 17.51
CA ALA A 88 -17.14 13.11 16.80
C ALA A 88 -18.07 12.29 17.74
N GLY A 89 -17.85 12.36 19.06
CA GLY A 89 -18.65 11.64 20.06
C GLY A 89 -18.34 10.13 20.16
N ILE A 90 -17.22 9.69 19.57
CA ILE A 90 -16.75 8.30 19.61
C ILE A 90 -15.72 8.18 20.74
N GLU A 91 -16.13 7.57 21.86
CA GLU A 91 -15.26 7.45 23.04
C GLU A 91 -14.34 6.24 22.98
N LYS A 92 -14.81 5.16 22.34
CA LYS A 92 -14.10 3.88 22.24
C LYS A 92 -14.35 3.23 20.88
N VAL A 93 -13.33 2.55 20.36
CA VAL A 93 -13.42 1.71 19.16
C VAL A 93 -13.36 0.25 19.58
N GLY A 94 -14.47 -0.48 19.46
CA GLY A 94 -14.57 -1.90 19.78
C GLY A 94 -14.50 -2.80 18.55
N SER A 95 -15.14 -2.39 17.45
CA SER A 95 -15.07 -3.09 16.16
C SER A 95 -15.30 -2.14 14.99
N ILE A 96 -14.85 -2.53 13.80
CA ILE A 96 -14.85 -1.68 12.59
C ILE A 96 -15.37 -2.47 11.39
N LEU A 97 -16.26 -1.86 10.62
CA LEU A 97 -16.72 -2.36 9.32
C LEU A 97 -16.35 -1.36 8.23
N VAL A 98 -15.50 -1.77 7.28
CA VAL A 98 -15.13 -0.93 6.14
C VAL A 98 -15.97 -1.33 4.93
N HIS A 99 -16.93 -0.48 4.58
CA HIS A 99 -17.73 -0.69 3.37
C HIS A 99 -16.99 -0.25 2.11
N SER A 100 -16.38 0.93 2.16
CA SER A 100 -15.64 1.54 1.05
C SER A 100 -14.37 2.17 1.61
N GLY A 101 -13.22 1.61 1.25
CA GLY A 101 -11.91 2.03 1.71
C GLY A 101 -10.91 2.18 0.55
N PRO A 102 -9.60 2.12 0.82
CA PRO A 102 -9.00 1.86 2.13
C PRO A 102 -8.96 3.10 3.05
N TRP A 103 -8.80 2.84 4.35
CA TRP A 103 -8.66 3.85 5.41
C TRP A 103 -7.38 3.62 6.19
N VAL A 104 -6.85 4.68 6.81
CA VAL A 104 -5.82 4.57 7.85
C VAL A 104 -6.36 5.13 9.15
N GLY A 105 -6.26 4.35 10.21
CA GLY A 105 -6.48 4.78 11.59
C GLY A 105 -5.16 5.11 12.28
N PHE A 106 -5.23 5.99 13.27
CA PHE A 106 -4.07 6.46 14.02
C PHE A 106 -4.33 6.36 15.51
N GLU A 107 -3.30 5.98 16.26
CA GLU A 107 -3.30 5.94 17.72
C GLU A 107 -3.68 7.29 18.36
N GLN A 108 -3.15 8.40 17.83
CA GLN A 108 -3.27 9.72 18.43
C GLN A 108 -4.10 10.68 17.56
N PRO A 109 -4.76 11.68 18.19
CA PRO A 109 -5.43 12.76 17.45
C PRO A 109 -4.48 13.49 16.49
N GLY A 110 -5.05 14.10 15.45
CA GLY A 110 -4.30 14.81 14.42
C GLY A 110 -3.52 13.89 13.48
N CYS A 111 -3.92 12.62 13.36
CA CYS A 111 -3.30 11.61 12.49
C CYS A 111 -1.82 11.32 12.85
N LYS A 112 -1.57 11.00 14.13
CA LYS A 112 -0.22 10.76 14.68
C LYS A 112 -0.13 9.43 15.43
N GLY A 113 1.09 8.98 15.71
CA GLY A 113 1.35 7.74 16.45
C GLY A 113 1.31 6.50 15.56
N GLU A 114 1.03 5.33 16.15
CA GLU A 114 0.89 4.07 15.42
C GLU A 114 -0.20 4.15 14.35
N GLN A 115 0.06 3.54 13.20
CA GLN A 115 -0.82 3.54 12.03
C GLN A 115 -1.42 2.14 11.80
N PHE A 116 -2.69 2.10 11.41
CA PHE A 116 -3.42 0.87 11.12
C PHE A 116 -4.12 1.01 9.77
N VAL A 117 -3.78 0.16 8.80
CA VAL A 117 -4.41 0.20 7.47
C VAL A 117 -5.62 -0.73 7.44
N PHE A 118 -6.76 -0.19 7.06
CA PHE A 118 -8.04 -0.87 6.98
C PHE A 118 -8.49 -0.97 5.52
N GLU A 119 -8.55 -2.19 5.02
CA GLU A 119 -9.10 -2.52 3.71
C GLU A 119 -10.59 -2.86 3.85
N LYS A 120 -11.29 -3.06 2.73
CA LYS A 120 -12.70 -3.44 2.76
C LYS A 120 -12.86 -4.76 3.51
N GLY A 121 -13.66 -4.77 4.57
CA GLY A 121 -13.83 -5.98 5.38
C GLY A 121 -14.37 -5.70 6.78
N GLU A 122 -14.38 -6.78 7.56
CA GLU A 122 -14.90 -6.85 8.93
C GLU A 122 -13.74 -7.02 9.92
N TYR A 123 -13.72 -6.15 10.92
CA TYR A 123 -12.71 -6.13 11.97
C TYR A 123 -13.40 -6.22 13.34
N PRO A 124 -13.72 -7.44 13.82
CA PRO A 124 -14.63 -7.63 14.96
C PRO A 124 -14.03 -7.28 16.31
N ARG A 125 -12.70 -7.14 16.42
CA ARG A 125 -11.97 -6.83 17.66
C ARG A 125 -10.65 -6.13 17.39
N TRP A 126 -10.05 -5.55 18.41
CA TRP A 126 -8.79 -4.81 18.27
C TRP A 126 -7.62 -5.63 17.72
N ASP A 127 -7.53 -6.90 18.10
CA ASP A 127 -6.49 -7.82 17.62
C ASP A 127 -6.60 -8.15 16.13
N SER A 128 -7.71 -7.77 15.46
CA SER A 128 -7.90 -7.96 14.02
C SER A 128 -7.30 -6.84 13.16
N TRP A 129 -6.96 -5.68 13.73
CA TRP A 129 -6.35 -4.56 12.98
C TRP A 129 -4.92 -4.22 13.39
N THR A 130 -4.49 -4.64 14.59
CA THR A 130 -3.11 -4.44 15.03
C THR A 130 -2.22 -5.64 14.70
N ASN A 131 -1.12 -5.36 13.99
CA ASN A 131 -0.07 -6.35 13.72
C ASN A 131 1.05 -6.32 14.75
N SER A 132 1.05 -5.34 15.67
CA SER A 132 2.05 -5.17 16.74
C SER A 132 1.56 -5.74 18.08
N ARG A 133 0.24 -5.79 18.30
CA ARG A 133 -0.41 -6.11 19.60
C ARG A 133 0.10 -5.24 20.76
N ARG A 134 0.63 -4.05 20.46
CA ARG A 134 1.14 -3.10 21.46
C ARG A 134 0.08 -2.12 21.93
N ASN A 135 -0.80 -1.72 21.00
CA ASN A 135 -1.82 -0.72 21.24
C ASN A 135 -3.11 -1.09 20.50
N ASP A 136 -4.24 -0.86 21.15
CA ASP A 136 -5.60 -1.01 20.62
C ASP A 136 -6.30 0.34 20.41
N THR A 137 -5.70 1.43 20.89
CA THR A 137 -6.27 2.78 20.83
C THR A 137 -6.24 3.31 19.40
N ILE A 138 -7.38 3.85 18.96
CA ILE A 138 -7.50 4.63 17.74
C ILE A 138 -8.18 5.95 18.11
N ALA A 139 -7.62 7.06 17.67
CA ALA A 139 -8.11 8.41 17.96
C ALA A 139 -8.37 9.25 16.70
N ALA A 140 -7.93 8.81 15.52
CA ALA A 140 -8.19 9.50 14.26
C ALA A 140 -8.29 8.51 13.09
N PHE A 141 -9.02 8.92 12.04
CA PHE A 141 -9.09 8.20 10.77
C PHE A 141 -8.96 9.15 9.59
N ARG A 142 -8.39 8.67 8.49
CA ARG A 142 -8.56 9.31 7.17
C ARG A 142 -8.71 8.28 6.05
N PRO A 143 -9.44 8.64 4.97
CA PRO A 143 -9.37 7.89 3.72
C PRO A 143 -7.95 7.88 3.13
N ILE A 144 -7.59 6.78 2.48
CA ILE A 144 -6.36 6.66 1.71
C ILE A 144 -6.70 6.81 0.23
N LYS A 145 -6.07 7.77 -0.44
CA LYS A 145 -6.18 7.89 -1.90
C LYS A 145 -5.24 6.88 -2.53
N VAL A 146 -5.79 5.95 -3.31
CA VAL A 146 -5.02 4.96 -4.06
C VAL A 146 -5.09 5.39 -5.52
N ASP A 147 -4.00 5.98 -6.03
CA ASP A 147 -3.99 6.65 -7.34
C ASP A 147 -2.82 6.18 -8.22
N SER A 148 -2.73 4.90 -8.55
CA SER A 148 -1.78 4.48 -9.59
C SER A 148 -2.03 3.08 -10.13
N GLN A 149 -1.87 2.91 -11.45
CA GLN A 149 -1.75 1.58 -12.06
C GLN A 149 -0.34 1.00 -11.88
N GLU A 150 0.67 1.85 -11.77
CA GLU A 150 2.08 1.46 -11.59
C GLU A 150 2.54 1.75 -10.17
N HIS A 151 3.27 0.84 -9.56
CA HIS A 151 3.75 0.97 -8.20
C HIS A 151 5.26 0.95 -8.20
N LYS A 152 5.88 2.01 -7.67
CA LYS A 152 7.32 2.06 -7.49
C LYS A 152 7.75 2.74 -6.20
N ILE A 153 8.51 2.01 -5.39
CA ILE A 153 9.08 2.47 -4.13
C ILE A 153 10.58 2.14 -4.08
N VAL A 154 11.35 3.06 -3.51
CA VAL A 154 12.78 2.87 -3.23
C VAL A 154 13.01 3.14 -1.75
N LEU A 155 13.56 2.17 -1.04
CA LEU A 155 13.90 2.28 0.38
C LEU A 155 15.43 2.34 0.53
N TYR A 156 15.90 3.21 1.42
CA TYR A 156 17.32 3.53 1.59
C TYR A 156 17.78 3.30 3.02
N GLU A 157 19.02 2.85 3.14
CA GLU A 157 19.68 2.56 4.41
C GLU A 157 19.82 3.81 5.30
N ASN A 158 20.23 4.94 4.72
CA ASN A 158 20.52 6.16 5.47
C ASN A 158 19.50 7.27 5.15
N PRO A 159 19.38 8.30 6.02
CA PRO A 159 18.59 9.49 5.73
C PRO A 159 19.02 10.17 4.43
N ASN A 160 18.17 11.02 3.86
CA ASN A 160 18.42 11.79 2.65
C ASN A 160 18.79 10.93 1.41
N PHE A 161 18.19 9.75 1.29
CA PHE A 161 18.32 8.84 0.13
C PHE A 161 19.74 8.32 -0.12
N ALA A 162 20.48 8.08 0.96
CA ALA A 162 21.88 7.65 0.92
C ALA A 162 22.06 6.19 1.36
N GLY A 163 23.25 5.62 1.09
CA GLY A 163 23.61 4.25 1.44
C GLY A 163 23.05 3.20 0.49
N LYS A 164 22.99 1.94 0.95
CA LYS A 164 22.38 0.85 0.17
C LYS A 164 20.89 1.13 -0.03
N LYS A 165 20.34 0.58 -1.12
CA LYS A 165 18.91 0.72 -1.43
C LYS A 165 18.31 -0.57 -1.98
N ILE A 166 17.00 -0.71 -1.80
CA ILE A 166 16.17 -1.71 -2.46
C ILE A 166 15.08 -1.00 -3.26
N GLU A 167 14.98 -1.34 -4.54
CA GLU A 167 13.96 -0.82 -5.46
C GLU A 167 12.94 -1.92 -5.76
N ILE A 168 11.66 -1.60 -5.54
CA ILE A 168 10.54 -2.52 -5.68
C ILE A 168 9.55 -1.91 -6.66
N ILE A 169 9.23 -2.65 -7.71
CA ILE A 169 8.34 -2.25 -8.80
C ILE A 169 7.28 -3.32 -8.98
N ASP A 170 6.01 -2.93 -8.86
CA ASP A 170 4.85 -3.77 -9.13
C ASP A 170 4.87 -5.16 -8.47
N ASP A 171 5.50 -5.28 -7.30
CA ASP A 171 5.55 -6.51 -6.51
C ASP A 171 5.35 -6.25 -5.01
N ASP A 172 4.86 -7.27 -4.29
CA ASP A 172 4.82 -7.25 -2.83
C ASP A 172 6.00 -8.05 -2.30
N VAL A 173 6.70 -7.54 -1.30
CA VAL A 173 7.92 -8.16 -0.77
C VAL A 173 7.70 -8.55 0.70
N PRO A 174 7.42 -9.84 1.00
CA PRO A 174 7.20 -10.30 2.36
C PRO A 174 8.50 -10.42 3.18
N SER A 175 9.68 -10.33 2.56
CA SER A 175 10.97 -10.37 3.28
C SER A 175 12.07 -9.69 2.49
N PHE A 176 12.60 -8.57 2.98
CA PHE A 176 13.76 -7.89 2.38
C PHE A 176 15.03 -8.75 2.40
N HIS A 177 15.19 -9.59 3.42
CA HIS A 177 16.32 -10.51 3.54
C HIS A 177 16.37 -11.52 2.39
N ALA A 178 15.21 -11.97 1.90
CA ALA A 178 15.12 -12.87 0.74
C ALA A 178 15.64 -12.22 -0.56
N HIS A 179 15.68 -10.88 -0.59
CA HIS A 179 16.24 -10.09 -1.68
C HIS A 179 17.64 -9.53 -1.35
N GLY A 180 18.29 -10.02 -0.30
CA GLY A 180 19.66 -9.61 0.07
C GLY A 180 19.75 -8.22 0.74
N TYR A 181 18.63 -7.65 1.17
CA TYR A 181 18.61 -6.38 1.90
C TYR A 181 18.32 -6.63 3.39
N GLN A 182 19.33 -6.40 4.24
CA GLN A 182 19.25 -6.63 5.69
C GLN A 182 19.47 -5.35 6.50
N GLU A 183 19.64 -4.22 5.79
CA GLU A 183 19.93 -2.95 6.42
C GLU A 183 18.68 -2.34 7.05
N LYS A 184 18.89 -1.33 7.89
CA LYS A 184 17.83 -0.43 8.34
C LYS A 184 17.20 0.32 7.15
N VAL A 185 16.04 0.92 7.36
CA VAL A 185 15.40 1.82 6.39
C VAL A 185 15.20 3.17 7.05
N SER A 186 16.01 4.15 6.65
CA SER A 186 15.98 5.50 7.23
C SER A 186 15.43 6.56 6.28
N SER A 187 15.29 6.29 4.99
CA SER A 187 14.57 7.18 4.08
C SER A 187 13.91 6.40 2.95
N VAL A 188 12.83 6.95 2.38
CA VAL A 188 11.98 6.29 1.39
C VAL A 188 11.57 7.27 0.30
N ARG A 189 11.59 6.83 -0.96
CA ARG A 189 11.05 7.58 -2.09
C ARG A 189 9.98 6.74 -2.79
N VAL A 190 8.75 7.24 -2.76
CA VAL A 190 7.61 6.63 -3.46
C VAL A 190 7.39 7.40 -4.76
N GLN A 191 7.80 6.80 -5.88
CA GLN A 191 7.63 7.41 -7.19
C GLN A 191 6.17 7.30 -7.66
N SER A 192 5.53 6.16 -7.38
CA SER A 192 4.15 5.89 -7.74
C SER A 192 3.51 4.81 -6.86
N GLY A 193 2.18 4.85 -6.76
CA GLY A 193 1.38 3.93 -5.97
C GLY A 193 1.37 4.22 -4.48
N THR A 194 0.59 3.43 -3.74
CA THR A 194 0.47 3.52 -2.29
C THR A 194 0.92 2.21 -1.66
N TRP A 195 1.71 2.28 -0.59
CA TRP A 195 2.39 1.13 -0.01
C TRP A 195 2.22 1.09 1.51
N VAL A 196 2.33 -0.10 2.09
CA VAL A 196 2.46 -0.30 3.54
C VAL A 196 3.76 -1.02 3.82
N GLY A 197 4.66 -0.37 4.55
CA GLY A 197 5.85 -1.00 5.11
C GLY A 197 5.56 -1.59 6.48
N TYR A 198 6.25 -2.68 6.82
CA TYR A 198 6.08 -3.39 8.08
C TYR A 198 7.43 -3.64 8.77
N GLN A 199 7.41 -3.55 10.09
CA GLN A 199 8.61 -3.74 10.92
C GLN A 199 9.27 -5.11 10.71
N TYR A 200 8.48 -6.17 10.57
CA TYR A 200 8.96 -7.56 10.48
C TYR A 200 8.57 -8.22 9.15
N PRO A 201 9.18 -9.37 8.80
CA PRO A 201 8.83 -10.13 7.61
C PRO A 201 7.43 -10.73 7.74
N GLY A 202 6.76 -10.91 6.61
CA GLY A 202 5.39 -11.42 6.52
C GLY A 202 4.34 -10.41 6.96
N TYR A 203 4.59 -9.11 6.76
CA TYR A 203 3.64 -8.02 7.02
C TYR A 203 3.24 -7.88 8.51
N ARG A 204 4.20 -8.08 9.42
CA ARG A 204 3.98 -8.08 10.88
C ARG A 204 4.62 -6.87 11.57
N GLY A 205 4.15 -6.58 12.79
CA GLY A 205 4.64 -5.45 13.60
C GLY A 205 3.98 -4.12 13.22
N TYR A 206 4.66 -3.01 13.51
CA TYR A 206 4.18 -1.68 13.16
C TYR A 206 3.99 -1.52 11.65
N GLN A 207 2.96 -0.77 11.27
CA GLN A 207 2.64 -0.45 9.88
C GLN A 207 3.01 1.01 9.59
N TYR A 208 3.51 1.26 8.38
CA TYR A 208 3.89 2.60 7.91
C TYR A 208 3.28 2.84 6.54
N LEU A 209 2.36 3.81 6.44
CA LEU A 209 1.75 4.18 5.18
C LEU A 209 2.70 5.07 4.37
N PHE A 210 2.95 4.65 3.14
CA PHE A 210 3.79 5.35 2.17
C PHE A 210 2.94 5.74 0.97
N GLU A 211 2.59 7.03 0.89
CA GLU A 211 1.94 7.65 -0.26
C GLU A 211 3.01 8.25 -1.19
N LYS A 212 2.62 8.63 -2.41
CA LYS A 212 3.53 9.26 -3.37
C LYS A 212 4.23 10.47 -2.74
N GLY A 213 5.56 10.45 -2.73
CA GLY A 213 6.34 11.49 -2.07
C GLY A 213 7.76 11.05 -1.71
N GLU A 214 8.44 11.94 -1.01
CA GLU A 214 9.79 11.74 -0.50
C GLU A 214 9.79 11.83 1.02
N TYR A 215 10.35 10.84 1.68
CA TYR A 215 10.49 10.75 3.13
C TYR A 215 11.99 10.73 3.46
N LYS A 216 12.55 11.86 3.90
CA LYS A 216 14.00 12.01 4.06
C LYS A 216 14.55 11.39 5.33
N ASP A 217 13.69 11.13 6.31
CA ASP A 217 14.02 10.51 7.58
C ASP A 217 12.93 9.56 8.07
N SER A 218 13.28 8.62 8.94
CA SER A 218 12.32 7.66 9.51
C SER A 218 11.19 8.28 10.33
N SER A 219 11.44 9.45 10.91
CA SER A 219 10.43 10.22 11.63
C SER A 219 9.31 10.72 10.71
N GLU A 220 9.57 10.96 9.42
CA GLU A 220 8.57 11.49 8.47
C GLU A 220 7.49 10.46 8.12
N PHE A 221 7.78 9.17 8.25
CA PHE A 221 6.79 8.09 8.11
C PHE A 221 6.34 7.49 9.46
N GLY A 222 6.70 8.14 10.58
CA GLY A 222 6.22 7.79 11.92
C GLY A 222 6.92 6.61 12.59
N ALA A 223 8.09 6.19 12.11
CA ALA A 223 8.84 5.09 12.72
C ALA A 223 9.72 5.59 13.88
N GLN A 224 9.57 4.96 15.05
CA GLN A 224 10.42 5.19 16.23
C GLN A 224 11.83 4.60 16.05
N HIS A 225 11.92 3.51 15.28
CA HIS A 225 13.16 2.86 14.90
C HIS A 225 13.14 2.61 13.38
N PRO A 226 14.25 2.82 12.65
CA PRO A 226 14.32 2.67 11.20
C PRO A 226 14.32 1.20 10.75
N GLN A 227 13.35 0.41 11.20
CA GLN A 227 13.27 -1.03 10.94
C GLN A 227 12.04 -1.31 10.06
N ILE A 228 12.30 -1.70 8.81
CA ILE A 228 11.28 -2.18 7.87
C ILE A 228 11.86 -3.43 7.20
N GLN A 229 11.11 -4.53 7.20
CA GLN A 229 11.57 -5.81 6.66
C GLN A 229 10.60 -6.44 5.66
N SER A 230 9.42 -5.86 5.47
CA SER A 230 8.51 -6.22 4.38
C SER A 230 7.69 -5.02 3.93
N VAL A 231 7.20 -5.06 2.71
CA VAL A 231 6.34 -4.02 2.14
C VAL A 231 5.36 -4.65 1.17
N ARG A 232 4.13 -4.12 1.12
CA ARG A 232 3.12 -4.52 0.14
C ARG A 232 2.46 -3.30 -0.46
N ARG A 233 1.87 -3.47 -1.64
CA ARG A 233 1.04 -2.44 -2.26
C ARG A 233 -0.34 -2.42 -1.62
N ILE A 234 -0.92 -1.23 -1.46
CA ILE A 234 -2.35 -1.08 -1.22
C ILE A 234 -3.01 -1.05 -2.59
N ARG A 235 -3.88 -2.04 -2.87
CA ARG A 235 -4.66 -2.08 -4.09
C ARG A 235 -6.11 -1.85 -3.74
N ASP A 236 -6.77 -0.97 -4.49
CA ASP A 236 -8.21 -0.85 -4.36
C ASP A 236 -8.87 -2.13 -4.92
N MET A 237 -9.55 -2.87 -4.04
CA MET A 237 -10.28 -4.09 -4.41
C MET A 237 -11.40 -3.82 -5.43
N GLN A 238 -11.83 -2.57 -5.62
CA GLN A 238 -12.78 -2.23 -6.68
C GLN A 238 -12.20 -2.44 -8.08
N TRP A 239 -10.88 -2.38 -8.23
CA TRP A 239 -10.18 -2.55 -9.52
C TRP A 239 -9.52 -3.93 -9.67
N HIS A 240 -9.34 -4.68 -8.58
CA HIS A 240 -8.67 -5.98 -8.58
C HIS A 240 -9.52 -7.06 -7.91
N GLN A 241 -10.31 -7.81 -8.69
CA GLN A 241 -11.04 -9.00 -8.22
C GLN A 241 -10.13 -10.19 -7.84
N ARG A 242 -8.83 -10.14 -8.13
CA ARG A 242 -7.86 -11.18 -7.77
C ARG A 242 -6.77 -10.59 -6.88
N GLY A 243 -6.84 -10.89 -5.59
CA GLY A 243 -5.80 -10.48 -4.65
C GLY A 243 -6.21 -10.51 -3.18
N ALA A 244 -7.30 -11.20 -2.82
CA ALA A 244 -7.68 -11.38 -1.43
C ALA A 244 -6.56 -12.15 -0.70
N PHE A 245 -5.83 -11.45 0.17
CA PHE A 245 -4.97 -12.08 1.16
C PHE A 245 -5.88 -12.77 2.17
N HIS A 246 -5.94 -14.10 2.09
CA HIS A 246 -6.57 -14.91 3.10
C HIS A 246 -5.50 -15.24 4.15
N PRO A 247 -5.77 -15.02 5.45
CA PRO A 247 -4.87 -15.37 6.55
C PRO A 247 -4.42 -16.83 6.52
#